data_AF-A0A1J5PJI3-F1
#
_entry.id   AF-A0A1J5PJI3-F1
#
_cell.length_a   1.000
_cell.length_b   1.000
_cell.length_c   1.000
_cell.angle_alpha   90.00
_cell.angle_beta   90.00
_cell.angle_gamma   90.00
#
_symmetry.space_group_name_H-M   'P 1'
#
loop_
_entity.id
_entity.type
_entity.pdbx_description
1 polymer ?
#
loop_
_entity_poly.entity_id
_entity_poly.type
_entity_poly.pdbx_seq_one_letter_code
_entity_poly.pdbx_strand_id
1 'polypeptide(L)'
;MKKVSYEVQPTREGQVLDYDKLTLKVETDGSLTPDDAVAYAARILQDQLSIFVNFEEPESATRGDVDDGLGFNPLLLKKVDELELSVRSANCLKNDNIVYIGDLIQKTEAEMLRTPNFGRKSLNEIKEVLSGMGLHLGMDVEDWPPENIEDLAKRFEDQF
;
A
#
# COMPACT_ATOMS: atom_id res chain seq x y z
N MET A 1 -17.10 1.80 28.49
CA MET A 1 -17.37 0.37 28.19
C MET A 1 -18.19 -0.24 29.30
N LYS A 2 -19.22 -1.03 28.97
CA LYS A 2 -20.08 -1.69 29.97
C LYS A 2 -19.82 -3.19 30.07
N LYS A 3 -19.70 -3.88 28.93
CA LYS A 3 -19.52 -5.33 28.89
C LYS A 3 -18.83 -5.76 27.60
N VAL A 4 -17.94 -6.74 27.70
CA VAL A 4 -17.28 -7.38 26.55
C VAL A 4 -17.36 -8.89 26.75
N SER A 5 -17.69 -9.62 25.68
CA SER A 5 -17.62 -11.08 25.65
C SER A 5 -17.11 -11.55 24.29
N TYR A 6 -16.31 -12.61 24.27
CA TYR A 6 -15.79 -13.19 23.04
C TYR A 6 -16.06 -14.68 22.98
N GLU A 7 -16.14 -15.22 21.77
CA GLU A 7 -16.29 -16.65 21.51
C GLU A 7 -15.42 -17.03 20.32
N VAL A 8 -14.65 -18.11 20.45
CA VAL A 8 -13.80 -18.66 19.38
C VAL A 8 -14.36 -20.01 18.97
N GLN A 9 -14.59 -20.19 17.68
CA GLN A 9 -15.12 -21.43 17.11
C GLN A 9 -14.28 -21.84 15.92
N PRO A 10 -13.97 -23.15 15.74
CA PRO A 10 -13.30 -23.62 14.55
C PRO A 10 -14.20 -23.38 13.33
N THR A 11 -13.62 -22.87 12.25
CA THR A 11 -14.34 -22.55 11.03
C THR A 11 -13.66 -23.17 9.82
N ARG A 12 -14.49 -23.66 8.89
CA ARG A 12 -14.02 -24.25 7.64
C ARG A 12 -14.23 -23.24 6.53
N GLU A 13 -13.13 -22.80 5.92
CA GLU A 13 -13.17 -21.99 4.72
C GLU A 13 -12.67 -22.82 3.54
N GLY A 14 -13.61 -23.28 2.70
CA GLY A 14 -13.29 -24.10 1.54
C GLY A 14 -12.74 -25.49 1.89
N GLN A 15 -11.52 -25.79 1.46
CA GLN A 15 -10.87 -27.09 1.65
C GLN A 15 -9.96 -27.16 2.89
N VAL A 16 -9.69 -26.03 3.54
CA VAL A 16 -8.81 -25.95 4.72
C VAL A 16 -9.64 -25.90 6.00
N LEU A 17 -9.24 -26.67 7.01
CA LEU A 17 -9.97 -26.89 8.27
C LEU A 17 -9.38 -26.13 9.48
N ASP A 18 -8.29 -25.40 9.28
CA ASP A 18 -7.44 -24.91 10.38
C ASP A 18 -7.67 -23.42 10.73
N TYR A 19 -8.83 -22.85 10.36
CA TYR A 19 -9.17 -21.48 10.68
C TYR A 19 -10.02 -21.38 11.96
N ASP A 20 -9.78 -20.33 12.74
CA ASP A 20 -10.59 -19.98 13.90
C ASP A 20 -11.43 -18.74 13.60
N LYS A 21 -12.73 -18.81 13.91
CA LYS A 21 -13.65 -17.67 13.85
C LYS A 21 -13.82 -17.08 15.25
N LEU A 22 -13.42 -15.82 15.40
CA LEU A 22 -13.66 -15.01 16.59
C LEU A 22 -14.96 -14.20 16.44
N THR A 23 -15.86 -14.32 17.41
CA THR A 23 -17.04 -13.46 17.54
C THR A 23 -16.92 -12.61 18.79
N LEU A 24 -16.79 -11.30 18.63
CA LEU A 24 -16.67 -10.34 19.74
C LEU A 24 -17.98 -9.56 19.91
N LYS A 25 -18.51 -9.49 21.13
CA LYS A 25 -19.67 -8.67 21.49
C LYS A 25 -19.21 -7.59 22.47
N VAL A 26 -19.37 -6.34 22.05
CA VAL A 26 -18.92 -5.15 22.80
C VAL A 26 -20.13 -4.26 23.08
N GLU A 27 -20.33 -3.92 24.35
CA GLU A 27 -21.36 -2.99 24.81
C GLU A 27 -20.68 -1.73 25.36
N THR A 28 -20.93 -0.58 24.71
CA THR A 28 -20.42 0.72 25.15
C THR A 28 -21.51 1.54 25.84
N ASP A 29 -21.08 2.55 26.59
CA ASP A 29 -21.90 3.51 27.34
C ASP A 29 -22.26 4.76 26.52
N GLY A 30 -21.89 4.80 25.24
CA GLY A 30 -22.16 5.91 24.31
C GLY A 30 -21.02 6.95 24.24
N SER A 31 -20.05 6.89 25.15
CA SER A 31 -18.86 7.77 25.15
C SER A 31 -17.91 7.49 23.97
N LEU A 32 -17.96 6.28 23.41
CA LEU A 32 -17.15 5.83 22.29
C LEU A 32 -17.93 4.77 21.48
N THR A 33 -17.75 4.74 20.16
CA THR A 33 -18.34 3.67 19.35
C THR A 33 -17.66 2.33 19.67
N PRO A 34 -18.35 1.19 19.55
CA PRO A 34 -17.74 -0.13 19.79
C PRO A 34 -16.54 -0.41 18.88
N ASP A 35 -16.56 0.09 17.65
CA ASP A 35 -15.50 -0.10 16.66
C ASP A 35 -14.23 0.67 17.07
N ASP A 36 -14.38 1.97 17.35
CA ASP A 36 -13.29 2.82 17.84
C ASP A 36 -12.69 2.24 19.13
N ALA A 37 -13.54 1.71 20.02
CA ALA A 37 -13.11 1.11 21.29
C ALA A 37 -12.17 -0.08 21.08
N VAL A 38 -12.47 -0.92 20.08
CA VAL A 38 -11.61 -2.05 19.71
C VAL A 38 -10.34 -1.56 19.02
N ALA A 39 -10.43 -0.56 18.14
CA ALA A 39 -9.27 0.03 17.47
C ALA A 39 -8.26 0.63 18.45
N TYR A 40 -8.73 1.42 19.44
CA TYR A 40 -7.86 1.96 20.47
C TYR A 40 -7.22 0.86 21.33
N ALA A 41 -7.98 -0.20 21.67
CA ALA A 41 -7.43 -1.32 22.42
C ALA A 41 -6.32 -2.05 21.63
N ALA A 42 -6.52 -2.24 20.31
CA ALA A 42 -5.52 -2.85 19.45
C ALA A 42 -4.24 -2.00 19.35
N ARG A 43 -4.37 -0.68 19.24
CA ARG A 43 -3.23 0.25 19.23
C ARG A 43 -2.43 0.18 20.53
N ILE A 44 -3.11 0.25 21.67
CA ILE A 44 -2.46 0.13 22.99
C ILE A 44 -1.71 -1.19 23.10
N LEU A 45 -2.31 -2.30 22.62
CA LEU A 45 -1.66 -3.61 22.65
C LEU A 45 -0.39 -3.63 21.79
N GLN A 46 -0.42 -3.09 20.57
CA GLN A 46 0.76 -2.97 19.71
C GLN A 46 1.87 -2.17 20.36
N ASP A 47 1.53 -1.00 20.93
CA ASP A 47 2.49 -0.14 21.61
C ASP A 47 3.16 -0.87 22.79
N GLN A 48 2.40 -1.67 23.55
CA GLN A 48 2.96 -2.46 24.65
C GLN A 48 3.82 -3.64 24.16
N LEU A 49 3.48 -4.24 23.02
CA LEU A 49 4.22 -5.37 22.47
C LEU A 49 5.53 -4.94 21.81
N SER A 50 5.62 -3.69 21.33
CA SER A 50 6.81 -3.12 20.71
C SER A 50 8.07 -3.22 21.59
N ILE A 51 7.91 -3.08 22.91
CA ILE A 51 9.02 -3.16 23.89
C ILE A 51 9.61 -4.58 23.95
N PHE A 52 8.84 -5.61 23.59
CA PHE A 52 9.30 -7.00 23.57
C PHE A 52 9.90 -7.42 22.23
N VAL A 53 9.78 -6.60 21.19
CA VAL A 53 10.42 -6.83 19.89
C VAL A 53 11.89 -6.46 20.01
N ASN A 54 12.70 -7.41 20.48
CA ASN A 54 14.12 -7.21 20.81
C ASN A 54 15.06 -7.39 19.60
N PHE A 55 14.51 -7.27 18.38
CA PHE A 55 15.24 -7.29 17.12
C PHE A 55 14.84 -6.02 16.36
N GLU A 56 15.83 -5.21 15.99
CA GLU A 56 15.69 -4.30 14.84
C GLU A 56 15.53 -5.18 13.59
N GLU A 57 14.33 -5.71 13.37
CA GLU A 57 13.91 -5.96 12.00
C GLU A 57 13.75 -4.57 11.35
N PRO A 58 14.39 -4.33 10.19
CA PRO A 58 14.11 -3.10 9.45
C PRO A 58 12.61 -3.04 9.25
N GLU A 59 11.99 -1.89 9.50
CA GLU A 59 10.55 -1.67 9.35
C GLU A 59 10.05 -2.14 7.98
N SER A 60 9.71 -3.43 7.90
CA SER A 60 9.07 -4.01 6.74
C SER A 60 7.58 -3.92 7.01
N ALA A 61 7.01 -2.84 6.47
CA ALA A 61 5.60 -2.70 6.20
C ALA A 61 4.69 -2.65 7.43
N THR A 62 4.92 -1.67 8.31
CA THR A 62 3.78 -0.89 8.81
C THR A 62 3.15 -0.19 7.61
N ARG A 63 2.15 -0.84 6.99
CA ARG A 63 1.09 -0.16 6.23
C ARG A 63 0.30 0.71 7.22
N GLY A 64 0.92 1.77 7.68
CA GLY A 64 0.20 2.93 8.15
C GLY A 64 -0.22 3.69 6.91
N ASP A 65 -1.51 4.00 6.82
CA ASP A 65 -1.96 5.24 6.19
C ASP A 65 -1.20 6.39 6.86
N VAL A 66 0.02 6.65 6.41
CA VAL A 66 0.68 7.92 6.63
C VAL A 66 0.07 8.88 5.63
N ASP A 67 -1.06 9.44 6.04
CA ASP A 67 -1.50 10.79 5.66
C ASP A 67 -0.39 11.77 6.10
N ASP A 68 0.72 11.77 5.37
CA ASP A 68 1.92 12.55 5.69
C ASP A 68 1.89 13.89 4.96
N GLY A 69 0.79 14.64 5.07
CA GLY A 69 0.68 16.07 4.69
C GLY A 69 1.06 16.46 3.25
N LEU A 70 1.44 15.51 2.41
CA LEU A 70 1.63 15.59 0.97
C LEU A 70 0.43 14.84 0.41
N GLY A 71 -0.42 15.51 -0.36
CA GLY A 71 -1.58 14.88 -1.01
C GLY A 71 -1.23 13.74 -1.99
N PHE A 72 0.03 13.30 -2.02
CA PHE A 72 0.53 12.20 -2.82
C PHE A 72 1.62 11.42 -2.08
N ASN A 73 1.68 10.12 -2.37
CA ASN A 73 2.67 9.22 -1.80
C ASN A 73 4.09 9.61 -2.28
N PRO A 74 5.10 9.78 -1.41
CA PRO A 74 6.48 10.11 -1.84
C PRO A 74 7.07 9.09 -2.82
N LEU A 75 6.56 7.85 -2.84
CA LEU A 75 6.90 6.83 -3.83
C LEU A 75 6.60 7.26 -5.28
N LEU A 76 5.69 8.20 -5.50
CA LEU A 76 5.36 8.67 -6.85
C LEU A 76 6.52 9.39 -7.53
N LEU A 77 7.39 10.04 -6.75
CA LEU A 77 8.59 10.73 -7.23
C LEU A 77 9.73 9.78 -7.61
N LYS A 78 9.60 8.49 -7.29
CA LYS A 78 10.58 7.47 -7.67
C LYS A 78 10.54 7.22 -9.17
N LYS A 79 11.70 6.99 -9.78
CA LYS A 79 11.80 6.66 -11.20
C LYS A 79 11.39 5.21 -11.45
N VAL A 80 10.74 4.98 -12.59
CA VAL A 80 10.38 3.62 -13.01
C VAL A 80 11.60 2.78 -13.36
N ASP A 81 12.73 3.39 -13.73
CA ASP A 81 14.00 2.70 -13.97
C ASP A 81 14.55 2.01 -12.70
N GLU A 82 14.14 2.44 -11.51
CA GLU A 82 14.51 1.82 -10.22
C GLU A 82 13.58 0.68 -9.82
N LEU A 83 12.43 0.56 -10.48
CA LEU A 83 11.62 -0.64 -10.39
C LEU A 83 12.37 -1.68 -11.22
N GLU A 84 12.84 -2.77 -10.61
CA GLU A 84 13.60 -3.88 -11.23
C GLU A 84 12.74 -4.66 -12.25
N LEU A 85 12.18 -3.96 -13.23
CA LEU A 85 11.31 -4.45 -14.27
C LEU A 85 12.13 -5.12 -15.36
N SER A 86 11.47 -5.96 -16.15
CA SER A 86 12.13 -6.51 -17.33
C SER A 86 12.52 -5.40 -18.31
N VAL A 87 13.64 -5.61 -19.02
CA VAL A 87 14.16 -4.69 -20.05
C VAL A 87 13.08 -4.31 -21.09
N ARG A 88 12.11 -5.20 -21.37
CA ARG A 88 10.98 -4.89 -22.25
C ARG A 88 10.00 -3.91 -21.61
N SER A 89 9.61 -4.15 -20.35
CA SER A 89 8.70 -3.28 -19.61
C SER A 89 9.29 -1.87 -19.45
N ALA A 90 10.56 -1.76 -19.02
CA ALA A 90 11.26 -0.48 -18.87
C ALA A 90 11.33 0.31 -20.20
N ASN A 91 11.71 -0.34 -21.30
CA ASN A 91 11.79 0.31 -22.61
C ASN A 91 10.40 0.75 -23.14
N CYS A 92 9.35 -0.01 -22.86
CA CYS A 92 7.99 0.39 -23.27
C CYS A 92 7.53 1.64 -22.51
N LEU A 93 7.80 1.70 -21.21
CA LEU A 93 7.45 2.86 -20.37
C LEU A 93 8.23 4.11 -20.78
N LYS A 94 9.52 3.96 -21.06
CA LYS A 94 10.36 5.05 -21.57
C LYS A 94 9.90 5.58 -22.92
N ASN A 95 9.45 4.70 -23.82
CA ASN A 95 8.90 5.11 -25.11
C ASN A 95 7.54 5.82 -24.99
N ASP A 96 6.76 5.51 -23.95
CA ASP A 96 5.48 6.16 -23.66
C ASP A 96 5.64 7.42 -22.79
N ASN A 97 6.88 7.89 -22.62
CA ASN A 97 7.27 9.07 -21.85
C ASN A 97 6.85 8.99 -20.36
N ILE A 98 6.80 7.77 -19.81
CA ILE A 98 6.52 7.48 -18.40
C ILE A 98 7.88 7.34 -17.69
N VAL A 99 8.23 8.34 -16.88
CA VAL A 99 9.53 8.39 -16.18
C VAL A 99 9.38 8.06 -14.70
N TYR A 100 8.27 8.50 -14.09
CA TYR A 100 8.01 8.39 -12.67
C TYR A 100 6.90 7.39 -12.36
N ILE A 101 6.87 6.86 -11.13
CA ILE A 101 5.79 5.98 -10.68
C ILE A 101 4.45 6.72 -10.69
N GLY A 102 4.42 8.02 -10.39
CA GLY A 102 3.20 8.84 -10.49
C GLY A 102 2.59 8.87 -11.90
N ASP A 103 3.42 8.92 -12.95
CA ASP A 103 2.96 8.86 -14.34
C ASP A 103 2.37 7.48 -14.69
N LEU A 104 2.96 6.43 -14.11
CA LEU A 104 2.57 5.05 -14.35
C LEU A 104 1.20 4.72 -13.74
N ILE A 105 0.96 5.13 -12.49
CA ILE A 105 -0.28 4.77 -11.78
C ILE A 105 -1.53 5.45 -12.32
N GLN A 106 -1.40 6.60 -12.99
CA GLN A 106 -2.52 7.28 -13.65
C GLN A 106 -3.00 6.57 -14.92
N LYS A 107 -2.14 5.74 -15.53
CA LYS A 107 -2.53 4.97 -16.71
C LYS A 107 -3.40 3.79 -16.30
N THR A 108 -4.49 3.60 -17.04
CA THR A 108 -5.32 2.41 -16.87
C THR A 108 -4.70 1.20 -17.57
N GLU A 109 -5.01 0.00 -17.09
CA GLU A 109 -4.56 -1.25 -17.71
C GLU A 109 -4.94 -1.35 -19.20
N ALA A 110 -6.11 -0.82 -19.55
CA ALA A 110 -6.62 -0.81 -20.90
C ALA A 110 -5.84 0.13 -21.83
N GLU A 111 -5.24 1.19 -21.30
CA GLU A 111 -4.36 2.10 -22.04
C GLU A 111 -2.97 1.50 -22.18
N MET A 112 -2.44 0.91 -21.12
CA MET A 112 -1.17 0.19 -21.15
C MET A 112 -1.17 -0.93 -22.20
N LEU A 113 -2.27 -1.68 -22.33
CA LEU A 113 -2.41 -2.72 -23.35
C LEU A 113 -2.58 -2.20 -24.79
N ARG A 114 -2.88 -0.90 -24.97
CA ARG A 114 -2.94 -0.26 -26.29
C ARG A 114 -1.56 0.22 -26.74
N THR A 115 -0.62 0.40 -25.83
CA THR A 115 0.74 0.84 -26.15
C THR A 115 1.47 -0.21 -27.02
N PRO A 116 2.07 0.19 -28.14
CA PRO A 116 2.77 -0.75 -29.02
C PRO A 116 3.93 -1.42 -28.30
N ASN A 117 4.04 -2.75 -28.44
CA ASN A 117 5.02 -3.62 -27.78
C ASN A 117 4.78 -3.88 -26.28
N PHE A 118 3.69 -3.38 -25.71
CA PHE A 118 3.29 -3.68 -24.34
C PHE A 118 2.45 -4.97 -24.29
N GLY A 119 2.90 -5.96 -23.50
CA GLY A 119 2.28 -7.29 -23.44
C GLY A 119 1.66 -7.61 -22.09
N ARG A 120 0.77 -8.62 -22.05
CA ARG A 120 0.15 -9.14 -20.82
C ARG A 120 1.17 -9.54 -19.73
N LYS A 121 2.33 -10.03 -20.15
CA LYS A 121 3.43 -10.38 -19.23
C LYS A 121 4.02 -9.14 -18.55
N SER A 122 4.28 -8.08 -19.32
CA SER A 122 4.78 -6.80 -18.79
C SER A 122 3.75 -6.12 -17.88
N LEU A 123 2.46 -6.22 -18.22
CA LEU A 123 1.38 -5.71 -17.37
C LEU A 123 1.36 -6.41 -16.00
N ASN A 124 1.49 -7.74 -15.97
CA ASN A 124 1.51 -8.49 -14.72
C ASN A 124 2.76 -8.18 -13.89
N GLU A 125 3.94 -8.07 -14.52
CA GLU A 125 5.18 -7.65 -13.82
C GLU A 125 5.00 -6.30 -13.13
N ILE A 126 4.44 -5.30 -13.84
CA ILE A 126 4.18 -3.98 -13.27
C ILE A 126 3.15 -4.05 -12.14
N LYS A 127 2.07 -4.82 -12.31
CA LYS A 127 1.06 -5.00 -11.26
C LYS A 127 1.65 -5.62 -10.00
N GLU A 128 2.48 -6.64 -10.12
CA GLU A 128 3.12 -7.30 -8.97
C GLU A 128 4.01 -6.32 -8.21
N VAL A 129 4.83 -5.54 -8.92
CA VAL A 129 5.71 -4.53 -8.32
C VAL A 129 4.91 -3.41 -7.65
N LEU A 130 3.90 -2.86 -8.34
CA LEU A 130 3.02 -1.83 -7.77
C LEU A 130 2.25 -2.36 -6.55
N SER A 131 1.74 -3.59 -6.61
CA SER A 131 1.04 -4.22 -5.48
C SER A 131 1.97 -4.43 -4.29
N GLY A 132 3.25 -4.72 -4.52
CA GLY A 132 4.28 -4.78 -3.48
C GLY A 132 4.49 -3.43 -2.77
N MET A 133 4.26 -2.32 -3.48
CA MET A 133 4.33 -0.95 -2.97
C MET A 133 2.98 -0.41 -2.47
N GLY A 134 1.91 -1.21 -2.52
CA GLY A 134 0.56 -0.78 -2.15
C GLY A 134 -0.11 0.15 -3.17
N LEU A 135 0.43 0.23 -4.39
CA LEU A 135 -0.08 1.06 -5.49
C LEU A 135 -0.83 0.20 -6.50
N HIS A 136 -1.72 0.81 -7.28
CA HIS A 136 -2.39 0.16 -8.40
C HIS A 136 -2.50 1.05 -9.63
N LEU A 137 -2.79 0.45 -10.78
CA LEU A 137 -3.04 1.17 -12.03
C LEU A 137 -4.43 1.82 -11.99
N GLY A 138 -4.57 2.98 -12.62
CA GLY A 138 -5.80 3.79 -12.61
C GLY A 138 -6.05 4.52 -11.29
N MET A 139 -5.01 4.81 -10.50
CA MET A 139 -5.12 5.75 -9.37
C MET A 139 -5.16 7.18 -9.91
N ASP A 140 -6.07 7.99 -9.38
CA ASP A 140 -6.12 9.42 -9.68
C ASP A 140 -5.29 10.16 -8.63
N VAL A 141 -4.37 11.02 -9.08
CA VAL A 141 -3.47 11.78 -8.22
C VAL A 141 -3.71 13.25 -8.52
N GLU A 142 -4.34 13.95 -7.57
CA GLU A 142 -4.51 15.41 -7.67
C GLU A 142 -3.15 16.11 -7.70
N ASP A 143 -3.01 17.12 -8.57
CA ASP A 143 -1.80 17.93 -8.76
C ASP A 143 -0.55 17.21 -9.30
N TRP A 144 -0.73 16.10 -10.04
CA TRP A 144 0.36 15.44 -10.77
C TRP A 144 0.29 15.70 -12.29
N PRO A 145 1.40 15.99 -12.99
CA PRO A 145 2.76 16.19 -12.48
C PRO A 145 2.96 17.59 -11.88
N PRO A 146 3.63 17.72 -10.72
CA PRO A 146 3.93 19.02 -10.14
C PRO A 146 4.93 19.82 -11.00
N GLU A 147 4.79 21.15 -11.05
CA GLU A 147 5.67 22.04 -11.83
C GLU A 147 7.16 21.93 -11.45
N ASN A 148 7.47 21.47 -10.23
CA ASN A 148 8.83 21.29 -9.68
C ASN A 148 9.23 19.82 -9.53
N ILE A 149 8.73 18.91 -10.38
CA ILE A 149 9.01 17.47 -10.27
C ILE A 149 10.52 17.13 -10.28
N GLU A 150 11.34 17.87 -11.04
CA GLU A 150 12.80 17.67 -11.08
C GLU A 150 13.49 18.06 -9.77
N ASP A 151 13.07 19.16 -9.13
CA ASP A 151 13.61 19.60 -7.84
C ASP A 151 13.17 18.68 -6.69
N LEU A 152 11.92 18.19 -6.76
CA LEU A 152 11.36 17.25 -5.78
C LEU A 152 12.03 15.88 -5.88
N ALA A 153 12.20 15.34 -7.10
CA ALA A 153 12.91 14.09 -7.33
C ALA A 153 14.37 14.18 -6.84
N LYS A 154 15.04 15.31 -7.10
CA LYS A 154 16.42 15.53 -6.64
C LYS A 154 16.54 15.58 -5.12
N ARG A 155 15.62 16.26 -4.43
CA ARG A 155 15.59 16.27 -2.95
C ARG A 155 15.32 14.90 -2.36
N PHE A 156 14.50 14.10 -3.01
CA PHE A 156 14.20 12.73 -2.59
C PHE A 156 15.41 11.80 -2.76
N GLU A 157 16.14 11.92 -3.89
CA GLU A 157 17.40 11.21 -4.12
C GLU A 157 18.50 11.61 -3.12
N ASP A 158 18.58 12.89 -2.72
CA ASP A 158 19.59 13.38 -1.76
C ASP A 158 19.32 12.96 -0.29
N GLN A 159 18.12 12.43 0.01
CA GLN A 159 17.70 12.08 1.37
C GLN A 159 18.00 10.61 1.74
N PHE A 160 18.48 9.80 0.79
CA PHE A 160 18.82 8.38 0.96
C PHE A 160 20.28 8.05 0.59
#